data_AF-A0A7Y2BLY8-F1
#
_entry.id   AF-A0A7Y2BLY8-F1
#
_cell.length_a   1.000
_cell.length_b   1.000
_cell.length_c   1.000
_cell.angle_alpha   90.00
_cell.angle_beta   90.00
_cell.angle_gamma   90.00
#
_symmetry.space_group_name_H-M   'P 1'
#
loop_
_entity.id
_entity.type
_entity.pdbx_description
1 polymer ?
#
loop_
_entity_poly.entity_id
_entity_poly.type
_entity_poly.pdbx_seq_one_letter_code
_entity_poly.pdbx_strand_id
1 'polypeptide(L)'
;MALNAVHIDERTLQRGSEAQRVEWDAIVRELLSRAESNIEEGASLEVSVTEQGFVIVFQTDQEQVLGTRVIPHQLLSEHIAEYIDIVRQIADADSLNQMEALDMAKKVTHD
;
A
#
# COMPACT_ATOMS: atom_id res chain seq x y z
N MET A 1 15.30 -16.35 -0.73
CA MET A 1 15.05 -15.94 -2.14
C MET A 1 13.95 -14.89 -2.14
N ALA A 2 13.85 -14.06 -3.18
CA ALA A 2 12.99 -12.88 -3.16
C ALA A 2 11.49 -13.26 -3.18
N LEU A 3 10.65 -12.41 -2.60
CA LEU A 3 9.22 -12.41 -2.89
C LEU A 3 9.03 -12.24 -4.40
N ASN A 4 8.27 -13.14 -5.05
CA ASN A 4 8.19 -13.18 -6.50
C ASN A 4 7.08 -12.28 -7.06
N ALA A 5 5.97 -12.16 -6.32
CA ALA A 5 4.81 -11.41 -6.78
C ALA A 5 3.97 -10.87 -5.63
N VAL A 6 3.27 -9.78 -5.92
CA VAL A 6 2.15 -9.28 -5.13
C VAL A 6 0.95 -9.19 -6.06
N HIS A 7 -0.13 -9.83 -5.68
CA HIS A 7 -1.40 -9.83 -6.39
C HIS A 7 -2.42 -9.03 -5.59
N ILE A 8 -3.12 -8.13 -6.26
CA ILE A 8 -4.26 -7.42 -5.69
C ILE A 8 -5.51 -8.09 -6.24
N ASP A 9 -6.51 -8.31 -5.39
CA ASP A 9 -7.75 -8.95 -5.80
C ASP A 9 -8.39 -8.24 -7.01
N GLU A 10 -8.94 -9.05 -7.92
CA GLU A 10 -9.40 -8.56 -9.21
C GLU A 10 -10.50 -7.49 -9.08
N ARG A 11 -11.36 -7.61 -8.06
CA ARG A 11 -12.42 -6.64 -7.80
C ARG A 11 -11.85 -5.27 -7.43
N THR A 12 -10.80 -5.23 -6.62
CA THR A 12 -10.10 -3.99 -6.27
C THR A 12 -9.39 -3.39 -7.48
N LEU A 13 -8.70 -4.22 -8.27
CA LEU A 13 -8.06 -3.77 -9.51
C LEU A 13 -9.07 -3.13 -10.47
N GLN A 14 -10.20 -3.79 -10.71
CA GLN A 14 -11.24 -3.31 -11.62
C GLN A 14 -11.88 -1.98 -11.17
N ARG A 15 -11.95 -1.73 -9.86
CA ARG A 15 -12.50 -0.48 -9.31
C ARG A 15 -11.52 0.69 -9.35
N GLY A 16 -10.21 0.40 -9.41
CA GLY A 16 -9.19 1.43 -9.57
C GLY A 16 -9.27 2.11 -10.93
N SER A 17 -9.05 3.42 -10.96
CA SER A 17 -8.81 4.17 -12.19
C SER A 17 -7.49 3.73 -12.86
N GLU A 18 -7.28 4.12 -14.11
CA GLU A 18 -6.02 3.82 -14.82
C GLU A 18 -4.80 4.38 -14.08
N ALA A 19 -4.89 5.63 -13.60
CA ALA A 19 -3.83 6.25 -12.80
C ALA A 19 -3.53 5.46 -11.52
N GLN A 20 -4.57 5.03 -10.81
CA GLN A 20 -4.41 4.23 -9.59
C GLN A 20 -3.74 2.88 -9.87
N ARG A 21 -4.10 2.21 -10.97
CA ARG A 21 -3.48 0.93 -11.35
C ARG A 21 -2.00 1.08 -11.69
N VAL A 22 -1.62 2.17 -12.36
CA VAL A 22 -0.21 2.50 -12.66
C VAL A 22 0.56 2.75 -11.37
N GLU A 23 -0.01 3.51 -10.44
CA GLU A 23 0.59 3.73 -9.11
C GLU A 23 0.75 2.42 -8.33
N TRP A 24 -0.27 1.55 -8.33
CA TRP A 24 -0.20 0.25 -7.66
C TRP A 24 0.89 -0.65 -8.28
N ASP A 25 1.01 -0.70 -9.61
CA ASP A 25 2.09 -1.47 -10.26
C ASP A 25 3.48 -0.93 -9.88
N ALA A 26 3.64 0.39 -9.79
CA ALA A 26 4.89 1.01 -9.35
C ALA A 26 5.23 0.63 -7.89
N ILE A 27 4.26 0.73 -6.98
CA ILE A 27 4.42 0.36 -5.56
C ILE A 27 4.75 -1.14 -5.43
N VAL A 28 4.08 -2.01 -6.19
CA VAL A 28 4.35 -3.46 -6.17
C VAL A 28 5.78 -3.75 -6.62
N ARG A 29 6.25 -3.13 -7.70
CA ARG A 29 7.64 -3.30 -8.17
C ARG A 29 8.65 -2.81 -7.14
N GLU A 30 8.38 -1.67 -6.52
CA GLU A 30 9.25 -1.14 -5.47
C GLU A 30 9.29 -2.07 -4.27
N LEU A 31 8.14 -2.57 -3.82
CA LEU A 31 8.05 -3.53 -2.72
C LEU A 31 8.82 -4.81 -3.03
N LEU A 32 8.64 -5.40 -4.22
CA LEU A 32 9.38 -6.58 -4.66
C LEU A 32 10.89 -6.34 -4.73
N SER A 33 11.33 -5.12 -5.08
CA SER A 33 12.74 -4.76 -5.13
C SER A 33 13.40 -4.67 -3.75
N ARG A 34 12.62 -4.33 -2.71
CA ARG A 34 13.08 -4.17 -1.32
C ARG A 34 12.77 -5.39 -0.44
N ALA A 35 11.92 -6.30 -0.89
CA ALA A 35 11.44 -7.42 -0.09
C ALA A 35 12.53 -8.47 0.11
N GLU A 36 13.00 -8.59 1.36
CA GLU A 36 13.81 -9.71 1.79
C GLU A 36 12.90 -10.83 2.30
N SER A 37 13.04 -12.03 1.73
CA SER A 37 12.32 -13.22 2.18
C SER A 37 13.31 -14.33 2.52
N ASN A 38 13.10 -14.90 3.72
CA ASN A 38 13.89 -16.01 4.27
C ASN A 38 13.39 -17.39 3.81
N ILE A 39 12.57 -17.44 2.75
CA ILE A 39 12.02 -18.68 2.22
C ILE A 39 12.87 -19.17 1.04
N GLU A 40 13.04 -20.49 0.97
CA GLU A 40 13.82 -21.16 -0.07
C GLU A 40 13.02 -21.30 -1.37
N GLU A 41 11.69 -21.45 -1.27
CA GLU A 41 10.77 -21.53 -2.41
C GLU A 41 10.29 -20.15 -2.89
N GLY A 42 9.81 -20.09 -4.13
CA GLY A 42 9.10 -18.93 -4.64
C GLY A 42 7.80 -18.69 -3.87
N ALA A 43 7.54 -17.43 -3.54
CA ALA A 43 6.38 -17.05 -2.74
C ALA A 43 5.72 -15.77 -3.28
N SER A 44 4.41 -15.68 -3.07
CA SER A 44 3.56 -14.56 -3.48
C SER A 44 2.71 -14.04 -2.32
N LEU A 45 2.38 -12.76 -2.39
CA LEU A 45 1.40 -12.12 -1.50
C LEU A 45 0.11 -11.87 -2.27
N GLU A 46 -1.00 -12.38 -1.75
CA GLU A 46 -2.35 -12.06 -2.20
C GLU A 46 -2.93 -11.00 -1.27
N VAL A 47 -3.32 -9.85 -1.82
CA VAL A 47 -3.90 -8.72 -1.10
C VAL A 47 -5.35 -8.57 -1.51
N SER A 48 -6.26 -8.74 -0.55
CA SER A 48 -7.70 -8.58 -0.75
C SER A 48 -8.25 -7.46 0.12
N VAL A 49 -9.13 -6.64 -0.46
CA VAL A 49 -9.85 -5.59 0.27
C VAL A 49 -11.24 -6.09 0.66
N THR A 50 -11.54 -6.06 1.95
CA THR A 50 -12.84 -6.44 2.51
C THR A 50 -13.53 -5.22 3.15
N GLU A 51 -14.77 -5.37 3.60
CA GLU A 51 -15.45 -4.31 4.35
C GLU A 51 -14.74 -3.96 5.66
N GLN A 52 -14.07 -4.93 6.28
CA GLN A 52 -13.48 -4.80 7.61
C GLN A 52 -11.99 -4.41 7.59
N GLY A 53 -11.32 -4.56 6.44
CA GLY A 53 -9.88 -4.36 6.35
C GLY A 53 -9.24 -5.00 5.13
N PHE A 54 -7.91 -4.94 5.12
CA PHE A 54 -7.06 -5.64 4.16
C PHE A 54 -6.71 -7.02 4.69
N VAL A 55 -6.82 -8.03 3.84
CA VAL A 55 -6.36 -9.39 4.11
C VAL A 55 -5.17 -9.67 3.20
N ILE A 56 -4.05 -10.03 3.80
CA ILE A 56 -2.80 -10.36 3.11
C ILE A 56 -2.52 -11.83 3.37
N VAL A 57 -2.54 -12.64 2.33
CA VAL A 57 -2.20 -14.06 2.38
C VAL A 57 -0.82 -14.23 1.76
N PHE A 58 0.07 -14.88 2.49
CA PHE A 58 1.39 -15.24 2.01
C PHE A 58 1.41 -16.72 1.68
N GLN A 59 1.77 -17.06 0.46
CA GLN A 59 1.70 -18.43 -0.04
C GLN A 59 2.89 -18.77 -0.94
N THR A 60 3.22 -20.05 -1.04
CA THR A 60 4.22 -20.54 -2.01
C THR A 60 3.62 -20.65 -3.41
N ASP A 61 4.47 -20.88 -4.40
CA ASP A 61 4.05 -21.17 -5.78
C ASP A 61 3.16 -22.44 -5.89
N GLN A 62 3.14 -23.29 -4.85
CA GLN A 62 2.26 -24.47 -4.75
C GLN A 62 0.93 -24.17 -4.04
N GLU A 63 0.58 -22.90 -3.87
CA GLU A 63 -0.61 -22.42 -3.14
C GLU A 63 -0.63 -22.85 -1.66
N GLN A 64 0.53 -23.21 -1.10
CA GLN A 64 0.64 -23.50 0.33
C GLN A 64 0.64 -22.18 1.10
N VAL A 65 -0.40 -21.95 1.92
CA VAL A 65 -0.47 -20.78 2.79
C VAL A 65 0.59 -20.87 3.89
N LEU A 66 1.53 -19.93 3.85
CA LEU A 66 2.58 -19.74 4.86
C LEU A 66 2.11 -18.85 6.00
N GLY A 67 1.15 -17.95 5.73
CA GLY A 67 0.52 -17.14 6.76
C GLY A 67 -0.53 -16.18 6.23
N THR A 68 -1.30 -15.64 7.15
CA THR A 68 -2.29 -14.60 6.87
C THR A 68 -2.12 -13.45 7.85
N ARG A 69 -2.26 -12.24 7.35
CA ARG A 69 -2.31 -11.00 8.14
C ARG A 69 -3.54 -10.22 7.76
N VAL A 70 -4.22 -9.70 8.77
CA VAL A 70 -5.39 -8.83 8.60
C VAL A 70 -5.03 -7.47 9.16
N ILE A 71 -5.22 -6.43 8.35
CA ILE A 71 -5.07 -5.03 8.75
C ILE A 71 -6.47 -4.43 8.79
N PRO A 72 -7.09 -4.31 9.99
CA PRO A 72 -8.40 -3.69 10.13
C PRO A 72 -8.40 -2.24 9.65
N HIS A 73 -9.47 -1.81 8.98
CA HIS A 73 -9.63 -0.40 8.59
C HIS A 73 -9.58 0.55 9.79
N GLN A 74 -10.02 0.09 10.97
CA GLN A 74 -9.97 0.88 12.18
C GLN A 74 -8.53 1.27 12.55
N LEU A 75 -7.54 0.42 12.33
CA LEU A 75 -6.13 0.77 12.58
C LEU A 75 -5.63 1.86 11.62
N LEU A 76 -6.22 1.95 10.43
CA LEU A 76 -5.87 2.97 9.43
C LEU A 76 -6.64 4.27 9.64
N SER A 77 -7.73 4.24 10.41
CA SER A 77 -8.61 5.39 10.60
C SER A 77 -7.89 6.58 11.25
N GLU A 78 -6.99 6.32 12.20
CA GLU A 78 -6.19 7.36 12.86
C GLU A 78 -5.22 8.02 11.87
N HIS A 79 -4.51 7.22 11.06
CA HIS A 79 -3.59 7.71 10.04
C HIS A 79 -4.30 8.49 8.92
N ILE A 80 -5.49 8.05 8.52
CA ILE A 80 -6.29 8.75 7.51
C ILE A 80 -6.81 10.09 8.07
N ALA A 81 -7.26 10.11 9.33
CA ALA A 81 -7.70 11.34 9.98
C ALA A 81 -6.55 12.35 10.07
N GLU A 82 -5.38 11.91 10.50
CA GLU A 82 -4.17 12.73 10.58
C GLU A 82 -3.79 13.29 9.19
N TYR A 83 -3.80 12.46 8.15
CA TYR A 83 -3.53 12.91 6.78
C TYR A 83 -4.53 13.98 6.32
N ILE A 84 -5.83 13.80 6.57
CA ILE A 84 -6.86 14.78 6.20
C ILE A 84 -6.65 16.09 6.94
N ASP A 85 -6.30 16.04 8.23
CA ASP A 85 -6.03 17.23 9.03
C ASP A 85 -4.79 17.99 8.53
N ILE A 86 -3.72 17.28 8.14
CA ILE A 86 -2.54 17.87 7.49
C ILE A 86 -2.94 18.55 6.17
N VAL A 87 -3.67 17.86 5.29
CA VAL A 87 -4.09 18.41 4.00
C VAL A 87 -4.96 19.66 4.18
N ARG A 88 -5.85 19.68 5.19
CA ARG A 88 -6.66 20.85 5.53
C ARG A 88 -5.80 22.03 6.00
N GLN A 89 -4.85 21.78 6.90
CA GLN A 89 -3.92 22.82 7.36
C GLN A 89 -3.11 23.42 6.22
N ILE A 90 -2.71 22.60 5.24
CA ILE A 90 -2.00 23.05 4.03
C ILE A 90 -2.93 23.89 3.14
N ALA A 91 -4.18 23.47 2.95
CA ALA A 91 -5.15 24.20 2.15
C ALA A 91 -5.46 25.59 2.74
N ASP A 92 -5.51 25.70 4.07
CA ASP A 92 -5.80 26.95 4.79
C ASP A 92 -4.56 27.86 4.97
N ALA A 93 -3.35 27.37 4.71
CA ALA A 93 -2.12 28.16 4.77
C ALA A 93 -1.94 28.99 3.48
N ASP A 94 -1.75 30.30 3.62
CA ASP A 94 -1.51 31.24 2.51
C ASP A 94 -0.41 30.75 1.54
N SER A 95 -0.58 31.09 0.25
CA SER A 95 0.01 30.43 -0.93
C SER A 95 1.53 30.21 -0.95
N LEU A 96 2.30 30.87 -0.09
CA LEU A 96 3.76 30.67 0.01
C LEU A 96 4.12 29.43 0.86
N ASN A 97 3.30 29.08 1.85
CA ASN A 97 3.52 27.93 2.73
C ASN A 97 2.96 26.62 2.17
N GLN A 98 2.08 26.70 1.16
CA GLN A 98 1.52 25.52 0.47
C GLN A 98 2.58 24.73 -0.29
N MET A 99 3.52 25.41 -0.95
CA MET A 99 4.53 24.74 -1.78
C MET A 99 5.55 24.00 -0.91
N GLU A 100 5.98 24.58 0.21
CA GLU A 100 6.86 23.93 1.18
C GLU A 100 6.16 22.76 1.89
N ALA A 101 4.87 22.88 2.22
CA ALA A 101 4.14 21.80 2.85
C ALA A 101 3.83 20.63 1.89
N LEU A 102 3.62 20.91 0.61
CA LEU A 102 3.50 19.87 -0.42
C LEU A 102 4.84 19.11 -0.59
N ASP A 103 5.96 19.82 -0.56
CA ASP A 103 7.30 19.21 -0.63
C ASP A 103 7.59 18.37 0.62
N MET A 104 7.17 18.80 1.81
CA MET A 104 7.28 17.99 3.03
C MET A 104 6.40 16.74 2.99
N ALA A 105 5.15 16.84 2.54
CA ALA A 105 4.25 15.70 2.41
C ALA A 105 4.77 14.65 1.42
N LYS A 106 5.34 15.11 0.29
CA LYS A 106 5.98 14.25 -0.71
C LYS A 106 7.25 13.57 -0.18
N LYS A 107 7.99 14.24 0.71
CA LYS A 107 9.18 13.68 1.35
C LYS A 107 8.84 12.59 2.36
N VAL A 108 7.75 12.75 3.12
CA VAL A 108 7.26 11.77 4.10
C VAL A 108 6.70 10.50 3.45
N THR A 109 6.26 10.56 2.19
CA THR A 109 5.74 9.38 1.46
C THR A 109 6.82 8.59 0.72
N HIS A 110 8.05 9.11 0.62
CA HIS A 110 9.14 8.52 -0.15
C HIS A 110 10.34 8.03 0.68
N ASP A 111 10.39 8.32 1.98
CA ASP A 111 11.31 7.69 2.96
C ASP A 111 10.68 6.38 3.49
#